data_AF-A0A3D5SPE2-F1
#
_entry.id   AF-A0A3D5SPE2-F1
#
_cell.length_a   1.000
_cell.length_b   1.000
_cell.length_c   1.000
_cell.angle_alpha   90.00
_cell.angle_beta   90.00
_cell.angle_gamma   90.00
#
_symmetry.space_group_name_H-M   'P 1'
#
loop_
_entity.id
_entity.type
_entity.pdbx_description
1 polymer ?
#
loop_
_entity_poly.entity_id
_entity_poly.type
_entity_poly.pdbx_seq_one_letter_code
_entity_poly.pdbx_strand_id
1 'polypeptide(L)'
;MINKNKVTLRAASCRRPATYWTIVMVALIAAALAIGTLAPASSAQTNGPSRHAREGHALWAHPPNVGKTAESVREFVAQCKRANIDTIVMNVKGMSGEIYWRSRRFPQAIAKGYESFDVLEHLTREAHAQGIRVDAWLVDFAEGVNGAAYREHPEWAQLNADGGTTATETLGVKRRPYDYVWMCPARRPGYTDQWLLPMIEEIVSNYAVDSIHHDYVRYGGDVAPDSYCFCDYCLAHIPRYVMLNYETRARAGERHSVKHIQERIEANWWSDPTMLPVDWQKRDRREMADFLINGSTIPGGPPDMRYFFYDYRVHQIDTFVREAYERVKRINPKIGLSAAVFKNPVQSARFIGQQWHEWTRWIDVFMPMTYRSHFAGSFEDYLAHLTEITERQLEWTRHEKPLYAGIASTYLYREELQPIDDIRERISDLKSLTATDVVTRAEKVRAVGASYATIGARLAKVAPEREREINVLVAAVTTDEGRAATPAAIDRLADALSRLRNDLPPGYFPPEKLLRAIEAARKAKPDGIVIFSAGNLTIEKLWPALEAAFKE
;
A
#
# COMPACT_ATOMS: atom_id res chain seq x y z
N MET A 1 -66.72 -17.84 59.79
CA MET A 1 -66.88 -18.82 60.88
C MET A 1 -66.51 -20.20 60.36
N ILE A 2 -65.94 -21.10 61.19
CA ILE A 2 -65.97 -22.58 61.10
C ILE A 2 -65.40 -23.24 59.80
N ASN A 3 -64.56 -24.28 59.82
CA ASN A 3 -63.55 -24.73 60.81
C ASN A 3 -62.50 -25.65 60.12
N LYS A 4 -61.41 -25.92 60.85
CA LYS A 4 -60.18 -26.65 60.48
C LYS A 4 -60.37 -28.15 60.18
N ASN A 5 -59.38 -28.73 59.50
CA ASN A 5 -58.54 -29.82 60.02
C ASN A 5 -57.12 -29.71 59.37
N LYS A 6 -55.97 -29.69 60.09
CA LYS A 6 -55.29 -30.72 60.93
C LYS A 6 -54.56 -31.79 60.08
N VAL A 7 -53.36 -32.32 60.40
CA VAL A 7 -52.25 -32.06 61.39
C VAL A 7 -51.03 -32.91 60.91
N THR A 8 -49.73 -32.85 61.27
CA THR A 8 -48.75 -32.18 62.20
C THR A 8 -47.42 -32.04 61.41
N LEU A 9 -46.35 -31.26 61.70
CA LEU A 9 -45.85 -30.49 62.86
C LEU A 9 -45.08 -31.27 63.97
N ARG A 10 -43.75 -31.49 63.83
CA ARG A 10 -42.73 -31.38 64.93
C ARG A 10 -41.26 -31.45 64.49
N ALA A 11 -40.35 -30.91 65.34
CA ALA A 11 -38.89 -30.94 65.21
C ALA A 11 -38.21 -31.11 66.59
N ALA A 12 -36.99 -31.66 66.63
CA ALA A 12 -36.11 -31.81 67.81
C ALA A 12 -34.69 -32.26 67.36
N SER A 13 -33.57 -32.01 68.07
CA SER A 13 -33.27 -31.04 69.13
C SER A 13 -31.77 -30.99 69.52
N CYS A 14 -31.29 -29.82 69.95
CA CYS A 14 -30.28 -29.58 71.01
C CYS A 14 -28.80 -30.06 70.94
N ARG A 15 -27.92 -29.03 70.97
CA ARG A 15 -26.79 -28.81 71.93
C ARG A 15 -25.37 -29.39 71.68
N ARG A 16 -24.39 -28.59 72.12
CA ARG A 16 -22.92 -28.81 72.26
C ARG A 16 -22.60 -29.15 73.75
N PRO A 17 -21.34 -29.17 74.30
CA PRO A 17 -19.99 -29.13 73.68
C PRO A 17 -18.87 -30.04 74.32
N ALA A 18 -17.78 -30.26 73.56
CA ALA A 18 -16.35 -30.29 73.98
C ALA A 18 -15.76 -31.35 74.97
N THR A 19 -14.41 -31.30 75.09
CA THR A 19 -13.46 -32.09 75.94
C THR A 19 -13.10 -33.51 75.42
N TYR A 20 -11.86 -34.04 75.54
CA TYR A 20 -10.55 -33.50 75.98
C TYR A 20 -9.35 -34.43 75.57
N TRP A 21 -8.12 -33.87 75.42
CA TRP A 21 -6.77 -34.51 75.41
C TRP A 21 -6.38 -35.51 74.27
N THR A 22 -5.12 -35.99 74.10
CA THR A 22 -3.76 -35.38 73.86
C THR A 22 -2.78 -36.50 73.37
N ILE A 23 -1.72 -36.18 72.57
CA ILE A 23 -0.61 -37.08 72.09
C ILE A 23 -1.12 -38.20 71.12
N VAL A 24 -0.45 -38.77 70.08
CA VAL A 24 0.91 -38.93 69.50
C VAL A 24 0.72 -38.89 67.96
N MET A 25 1.49 -38.27 67.05
CA MET A 25 2.90 -37.86 66.89
C MET A 25 3.92 -38.96 66.52
N VAL A 26 3.91 -39.45 65.27
CA VAL A 26 5.08 -39.84 64.43
C VAL A 26 4.61 -40.33 63.06
N ALA A 27 5.34 -39.98 61.98
CA ALA A 27 5.07 -40.28 60.56
C ALA A 27 3.71 -39.74 60.03
N LEU A 28 3.65 -38.94 58.96
CA LEU A 28 4.57 -38.81 57.82
C LEU A 28 5.23 -37.42 57.74
N ILE A 29 6.51 -37.32 58.11
CA ILE A 29 7.41 -36.24 57.68
C ILE A 29 8.49 -36.89 56.82
N ALA A 30 8.25 -36.98 55.50
CA ALA A 30 9.14 -37.67 54.56
C ALA A 30 9.00 -37.19 53.10
N ALA A 31 8.60 -35.94 52.84
CA ALA A 31 8.44 -35.41 51.47
C ALA A 31 8.60 -33.87 51.32
N ALA A 32 9.23 -33.18 52.28
CA ALA A 32 9.27 -31.71 52.29
C ALA A 32 10.52 -31.11 52.96
N LEU A 33 11.72 -31.44 52.44
CA LEU A 33 12.95 -30.62 52.55
C LEU A 33 14.12 -31.27 51.77
N ALA A 34 14.11 -31.09 50.45
CA ALA A 34 15.30 -31.22 49.61
C ALA A 34 15.59 -29.84 49.02
N ILE A 35 16.60 -29.14 49.56
CA ILE A 35 16.93 -27.77 49.16
C ILE A 35 17.69 -27.82 47.82
N GLY A 36 16.95 -27.97 46.74
CA GLY A 36 17.43 -27.67 45.39
C GLY A 36 17.34 -26.16 45.16
N THR A 37 18.49 -25.49 45.05
CA THR A 37 18.55 -24.07 44.69
C THR A 37 18.18 -23.89 43.22
N LEU A 38 16.88 -23.85 42.95
CA LEU A 38 16.31 -23.38 41.68
C LEU A 38 16.53 -21.87 41.58
N ALA A 39 17.77 -21.49 41.26
CA ALA A 39 18.02 -20.24 40.57
C ALA A 39 17.12 -20.20 39.32
N PRO A 40 16.58 -19.03 38.93
CA PRO A 40 15.83 -18.93 37.69
C PRO A 40 16.74 -19.39 36.56
N ALA A 41 16.36 -20.47 35.88
CA ALA A 41 17.08 -21.00 34.74
C ALA A 41 16.91 -20.04 33.56
N SER A 42 17.65 -18.92 33.62
CA SER A 42 17.86 -18.01 32.51
C SER A 42 18.77 -18.69 31.49
N SER A 43 18.22 -19.72 30.83
CA SER A 43 18.55 -20.00 29.45
C SER A 43 17.85 -18.98 28.54
N ALA A 44 18.00 -17.70 28.87
CA ALA A 44 18.21 -16.72 27.82
C ALA A 44 19.44 -17.22 27.06
N GLN A 45 19.22 -17.99 25.99
CA GLN A 45 20.23 -18.15 24.98
C GLN A 45 20.51 -16.74 24.48
N THR A 46 21.60 -16.16 24.99
CA THR A 46 22.23 -15.03 24.35
C THR A 46 22.59 -15.52 22.95
N ASN A 47 21.73 -15.19 21.98
CA ASN A 47 22.10 -15.27 20.58
C ASN A 47 23.45 -14.55 20.48
N GLY A 48 24.51 -15.32 20.20
CA GLY A 48 25.82 -14.74 19.93
C GLY A 48 25.63 -13.70 18.81
N PRO A 49 26.48 -12.64 18.77
CA PRO A 49 26.32 -11.54 17.84
C PRO A 49 26.01 -12.13 16.47
N SER A 50 24.80 -11.84 15.97
CA SER A 50 24.27 -12.58 14.84
C SER A 50 25.27 -12.46 13.70
N ARG A 51 25.55 -13.59 13.02
CA ARG A 51 26.09 -13.50 11.66
C ARG A 51 25.16 -12.54 10.95
N HIS A 52 25.65 -11.34 10.61
CA HIS A 52 24.82 -10.30 10.04
C HIS A 52 24.02 -10.94 8.90
N ALA A 53 22.70 -10.90 9.00
CA ALA A 53 21.85 -11.44 7.96
C ALA A 53 22.27 -10.75 6.66
N ARG A 54 22.54 -11.55 5.63
CA ARG A 54 22.88 -11.00 4.31
C ARG A 54 21.74 -10.07 3.92
N GLU A 55 22.09 -8.85 3.48
CA GLU A 55 21.14 -7.86 3.00
C GLU A 55 20.24 -8.48 1.93
N GLY A 56 18.92 -8.41 2.15
CA GLY A 56 17.94 -8.91 1.20
C GLY A 56 17.87 -8.01 -0.04
N HIS A 57 17.99 -8.58 -1.22
CA HIS A 57 17.92 -7.87 -2.50
C HIS A 57 16.66 -8.28 -3.24
N ALA A 58 15.61 -7.46 -3.12
CA ALA A 58 14.33 -7.71 -3.79
C ALA A 58 14.12 -6.82 -5.03
N LEU A 59 13.45 -7.36 -6.04
CA LEU A 59 13.14 -6.65 -7.28
C LEU A 59 11.68 -6.86 -7.68
N TRP A 60 10.98 -5.75 -7.91
CA TRP A 60 9.63 -5.76 -8.47
C TRP A 60 9.64 -6.04 -9.97
N ALA A 61 8.78 -6.94 -10.43
CA ALA A 61 8.67 -7.36 -11.82
C ALA A 61 7.21 -7.41 -12.30
N HIS A 62 6.98 -6.92 -13.52
CA HIS A 62 5.71 -7.06 -14.23
C HIS A 62 5.83 -8.13 -15.33
N PRO A 63 4.74 -8.76 -15.77
CA PRO A 63 4.77 -9.79 -16.82
C PRO A 63 5.48 -9.39 -18.13
N PRO A 64 5.38 -8.12 -18.63
CA PRO A 64 6.17 -7.68 -19.78
C PRO A 64 7.70 -7.68 -19.58
N ASN A 65 8.20 -7.78 -18.34
CA ASN A 65 9.64 -7.92 -18.04
C ASN A 65 10.11 -9.38 -18.11
N VAL A 66 9.21 -10.33 -17.84
CA VAL A 66 9.45 -11.78 -17.84
C VAL A 66 9.10 -12.41 -19.19
N GLY A 67 8.18 -11.80 -19.94
CA GLY A 67 7.74 -12.23 -21.26
C GLY A 67 6.72 -13.37 -21.23
N LYS A 68 6.68 -14.16 -22.30
CA LYS A 68 5.64 -15.17 -22.58
C LYS A 68 6.19 -16.53 -23.04
N THR A 69 7.48 -16.78 -22.80
CA THR A 69 8.13 -18.06 -23.13
C THR A 69 9.01 -18.53 -21.98
N ALA A 70 9.28 -19.83 -21.90
CA ALA A 70 10.24 -20.37 -20.93
C ALA A 70 11.67 -19.83 -21.15
N GLU A 71 11.97 -19.30 -22.34
CA GLU A 71 13.25 -18.67 -22.67
C GLU A 71 13.36 -17.27 -22.06
N SER A 72 12.37 -16.40 -22.29
CA SER A 72 12.38 -15.05 -21.72
C SER A 72 12.34 -15.06 -20.19
N VAL A 73 11.68 -16.06 -19.58
CA VAL A 73 11.74 -16.31 -18.13
C VAL A 73 13.17 -16.61 -17.68
N ARG A 74 13.89 -17.50 -18.36
CA ARG A 74 15.29 -17.84 -18.02
C ARG A 74 16.23 -16.65 -18.21
N GLU A 75 16.06 -15.87 -19.27
CA GLU A 75 16.83 -14.64 -19.49
C GLU A 75 16.62 -13.63 -18.36
N PHE A 76 15.36 -13.42 -17.95
CA PHE A 76 15.00 -12.53 -16.85
C PHE A 76 15.57 -13.01 -15.51
N VAL A 77 15.43 -14.30 -15.19
CA VAL A 77 15.99 -14.91 -13.97
C VAL A 77 17.52 -14.83 -13.99
N ALA A 78 18.18 -15.05 -15.13
CA ALA A 78 19.63 -14.92 -15.25
C ALA A 78 20.10 -13.46 -15.06
N GLN A 79 19.32 -12.47 -15.52
CA GLN A 79 19.59 -11.05 -15.25
C GLN A 79 19.39 -10.70 -13.76
N CYS A 80 18.36 -11.24 -13.11
CA CYS A 80 18.19 -11.10 -11.65
C CYS A 80 19.36 -11.75 -10.89
N LYS A 81 19.83 -12.93 -11.32
CA LYS A 81 20.95 -13.64 -10.69
C LYS A 81 22.28 -12.88 -10.84
N ARG A 82 22.55 -12.26 -11.99
CA ARG A 82 23.71 -11.36 -12.16
C ARG A 82 23.65 -10.16 -11.24
N ALA A 83 22.46 -9.58 -11.06
CA ALA A 83 22.24 -8.46 -10.14
C ALA A 83 22.14 -8.87 -8.65
N ASN A 84 22.53 -10.10 -8.31
CA ASN A 84 22.51 -10.66 -6.95
C ASN A 84 21.15 -10.51 -6.21
N ILE A 85 20.05 -10.47 -6.98
CA ILE A 85 18.67 -10.50 -6.47
C ILE A 85 18.40 -11.88 -5.87
N ASP A 86 17.89 -11.91 -4.64
CA ASP A 86 17.43 -13.13 -3.97
C ASP A 86 15.90 -13.26 -3.95
N THR A 87 15.14 -12.19 -4.21
CA THR A 87 13.67 -12.22 -4.17
C THR A 87 13.07 -11.45 -5.35
N ILE A 88 12.31 -12.12 -6.21
CA ILE A 88 11.51 -11.48 -7.26
C ILE A 88 10.08 -11.31 -6.74
N VAL A 89 9.62 -10.06 -6.66
CA VAL A 89 8.24 -9.72 -6.31
C VAL A 89 7.47 -9.57 -7.62
N MET A 90 6.71 -10.62 -7.98
CA MET A 90 6.14 -10.80 -9.30
C MET A 90 4.68 -10.40 -9.35
N ASN A 91 4.30 -9.41 -10.17
CA ASN A 91 2.89 -9.05 -10.33
C ASN A 91 2.11 -10.19 -11.00
N VAL A 92 1.23 -10.84 -10.24
CA VAL A 92 0.35 -11.92 -10.70
C VAL A 92 -1.12 -11.53 -10.80
N LYS A 93 -1.55 -10.46 -10.09
CA LYS A 93 -2.82 -9.74 -10.32
C LYS A 93 -2.53 -8.26 -10.54
N GLY A 94 -2.87 -7.73 -11.71
CA GLY A 94 -2.66 -6.34 -12.10
C GLY A 94 -3.74 -5.37 -11.59
N MET A 95 -3.47 -4.07 -11.78
CA MET A 95 -4.36 -2.95 -11.39
C MET A 95 -5.70 -2.96 -12.13
N SER A 96 -5.78 -3.55 -13.33
CA SER A 96 -7.04 -3.69 -14.06
C SER A 96 -7.85 -4.92 -13.62
N GLY A 97 -7.33 -5.71 -12.67
CA GLY A 97 -7.91 -6.99 -12.26
C GLY A 97 -7.48 -8.19 -13.11
N GLU A 98 -6.54 -8.01 -14.03
CA GLU A 98 -6.07 -9.10 -14.88
C GLU A 98 -5.06 -10.01 -14.16
N ILE A 99 -5.10 -11.32 -14.43
CA ILE A 99 -4.25 -12.31 -13.75
C ILE A 99 -3.32 -13.06 -14.71
N TYR A 100 -2.16 -13.50 -14.19
CA TYR A 100 -1.05 -14.05 -14.98
C TYR A 100 -0.66 -15.50 -14.61
N TRP A 101 -1.54 -16.19 -13.88
CA TRP A 101 -1.48 -17.65 -13.64
C TRP A 101 -2.69 -18.34 -14.27
N ARG A 102 -2.63 -19.66 -14.48
CA ARG A 102 -3.72 -20.48 -15.04
C ARG A 102 -4.75 -20.79 -13.95
N SER A 103 -5.54 -19.78 -13.59
CA SER A 103 -6.67 -19.96 -12.69
C SER A 103 -7.72 -20.91 -13.26
N ARG A 104 -8.29 -21.76 -12.40
CA ARG A 104 -9.49 -22.55 -12.68
C ARG A 104 -10.73 -21.94 -12.03
N ARG A 105 -10.56 -21.19 -10.93
CA ARG A 105 -11.64 -20.45 -10.25
C ARG A 105 -12.04 -19.17 -11.00
N PHE A 106 -11.08 -18.49 -11.65
CA PHE A 106 -11.24 -17.17 -12.25
C PHE A 106 -10.73 -17.07 -13.71
N PRO A 107 -11.08 -18.00 -14.62
CA PRO A 107 -10.61 -17.96 -16.01
C PRO A 107 -10.98 -16.67 -16.77
N GLN A 108 -12.07 -15.99 -16.38
CA GLN A 108 -12.52 -14.70 -16.94
C GLN A 108 -11.57 -13.52 -16.68
N ALA A 109 -10.64 -13.66 -15.73
CA ALA A 109 -9.68 -12.64 -15.34
C ALA A 109 -8.32 -12.81 -16.02
N ILE A 110 -8.06 -13.95 -16.68
CA ILE A 110 -6.74 -14.24 -17.26
C ILE A 110 -6.39 -13.19 -18.32
N ALA A 111 -5.20 -12.60 -18.18
CA ALA A 111 -4.75 -11.50 -19.01
C ALA A 111 -4.66 -11.88 -20.49
N LYS A 112 -5.11 -10.99 -21.37
CA LYS A 112 -5.21 -11.28 -22.81
C LYS A 112 -3.85 -11.68 -23.42
N GLY A 113 -3.82 -12.82 -24.09
CA GLY A 113 -2.63 -13.43 -24.65
C GLY A 113 -1.73 -14.13 -23.63
N TYR A 114 -2.19 -14.42 -22.41
CA TYR A 114 -1.52 -15.29 -21.42
C TYR A 114 -2.32 -16.60 -21.16
N GLU A 115 -3.41 -16.84 -21.88
CA GLU A 115 -4.32 -18.00 -21.69
C GLU A 115 -3.58 -19.34 -21.86
N SER A 116 -2.58 -19.36 -22.75
CA SER A 116 -1.71 -20.51 -23.00
C SER A 116 -0.47 -20.57 -22.09
N PHE A 117 -0.09 -19.49 -21.39
CA PHE A 117 1.20 -19.37 -20.70
C PHE A 117 1.08 -18.89 -19.26
N ASP A 118 1.36 -19.79 -18.32
CA ASP A 118 1.39 -19.50 -16.88
C ASP A 118 2.71 -18.87 -16.49
N VAL A 119 2.69 -17.56 -16.17
CA VAL A 119 3.90 -16.81 -15.80
C VAL A 119 4.40 -17.24 -14.42
N LEU A 120 3.50 -17.55 -13.49
CA LEU A 120 3.84 -17.85 -12.10
C LEU A 120 4.49 -19.23 -11.97
N GLU A 121 3.93 -20.26 -12.61
CA GLU A 121 4.51 -21.60 -12.66
C GLU A 121 5.93 -21.57 -13.27
N HIS A 122 6.09 -20.88 -14.39
CA HIS A 122 7.37 -20.79 -15.08
C HIS A 122 8.40 -20.01 -14.26
N LEU A 123 8.05 -18.80 -13.78
CA LEU A 123 8.99 -17.98 -13.03
C LEU A 123 9.43 -18.67 -11.73
N THR A 124 8.50 -19.22 -10.95
CA THR A 124 8.80 -19.92 -9.69
C THR A 124 9.81 -21.04 -9.92
N ARG A 125 9.58 -21.89 -10.94
CA ARG A 125 10.47 -23.01 -11.26
C ARG A 125 11.87 -22.56 -11.67
N GLU A 126 11.99 -21.63 -12.63
CA GLU A 126 13.32 -21.20 -13.11
C GLU A 126 14.07 -20.38 -12.05
N ALA A 127 13.38 -19.56 -11.24
CA ALA A 127 13.96 -18.78 -10.14
C ALA A 127 14.44 -19.67 -9.00
N HIS A 128 13.64 -20.65 -8.57
CA HIS A 128 14.02 -21.63 -7.54
C HIS A 128 15.26 -22.43 -7.96
N ALA A 129 15.38 -22.80 -9.25
CA ALA A 129 16.56 -23.45 -9.79
C ALA A 129 17.85 -22.60 -9.73
N GLN A 130 17.74 -21.28 -9.51
CA GLN A 130 18.85 -20.36 -9.27
C GLN A 130 18.96 -19.93 -7.79
N GLY A 131 18.14 -20.47 -6.89
CA GLY A 131 18.07 -20.06 -5.49
C GLY A 131 17.51 -18.66 -5.28
N ILE A 132 16.60 -18.21 -6.15
CA ILE A 132 15.89 -16.93 -6.07
C ILE A 132 14.43 -17.21 -5.67
N ARG A 133 13.95 -16.53 -4.63
CA ARG A 133 12.57 -16.59 -4.12
C ARG A 133 11.59 -15.90 -5.06
N VAL A 134 10.34 -16.36 -5.07
CA VAL A 134 9.23 -15.70 -5.80
C VAL A 134 8.08 -15.34 -4.86
N ASP A 135 7.97 -14.06 -4.58
CA ASP A 135 6.88 -13.43 -3.83
C ASP A 135 5.76 -13.05 -4.82
N ALA A 136 4.59 -13.67 -4.72
CA ALA A 136 3.48 -13.47 -5.66
C ALA A 136 2.67 -12.21 -5.31
N TRP A 137 2.83 -11.14 -6.09
CA TRP A 137 2.22 -9.82 -5.85
C TRP A 137 0.83 -9.70 -6.47
N LEU A 138 -0.15 -9.41 -5.61
CA LEU A 138 -1.50 -9.04 -6.00
C LEU A 138 -1.75 -7.55 -5.75
N VAL A 139 -2.32 -6.87 -6.74
CA VAL A 139 -3.04 -5.61 -6.54
C VAL A 139 -4.40 -5.95 -5.93
N ASP A 140 -4.53 -5.74 -4.62
CA ASP A 140 -5.62 -6.26 -3.81
C ASP A 140 -6.98 -5.64 -4.18
N PHE A 141 -7.22 -4.37 -3.85
CA PHE A 141 -8.56 -3.76 -3.91
C PHE A 141 -8.89 -2.95 -5.17
N ALA A 142 -8.03 -2.97 -6.20
CA ALA A 142 -8.30 -2.27 -7.46
C ALA A 142 -8.60 -3.23 -8.63
N GLU A 143 -9.56 -2.81 -9.45
CA GLU A 143 -9.96 -3.41 -10.72
C GLU A 143 -10.06 -2.30 -11.78
N GLY A 144 -10.04 -2.65 -13.07
CA GLY A 144 -10.32 -1.69 -14.14
C GLY A 144 -11.82 -1.42 -14.28
N VAL A 145 -12.20 -0.35 -14.99
CA VAL A 145 -13.61 -0.15 -15.43
C VAL A 145 -14.13 -1.30 -16.30
N ASN A 146 -13.22 -2.09 -16.89
CA ASN A 146 -13.51 -3.33 -17.62
C ASN A 146 -12.97 -4.60 -16.90
N GLY A 147 -12.58 -4.49 -15.62
CA GLY A 147 -12.05 -5.59 -14.80
C GLY A 147 -13.08 -6.69 -14.55
N ALA A 148 -12.63 -7.94 -14.42
CA ALA A 148 -13.53 -9.10 -14.38
C ALA A 148 -14.49 -9.04 -13.19
N ALA A 149 -13.99 -8.73 -11.99
CA ALA A 149 -14.83 -8.65 -10.80
C ALA A 149 -15.86 -7.52 -10.89
N TYR A 150 -15.50 -6.38 -11.50
CA TYR A 150 -16.42 -5.24 -11.62
C TYR A 150 -17.55 -5.48 -12.64
N ARG A 151 -17.26 -6.18 -13.75
CA ARG A 151 -18.29 -6.53 -14.74
C ARG A 151 -19.31 -7.53 -14.19
N GLU A 152 -18.85 -8.46 -13.36
CA GLU A 152 -19.67 -9.55 -12.81
C GLU A 152 -20.38 -9.14 -11.51
N HIS A 153 -19.75 -8.28 -10.71
CA HIS A 153 -20.23 -7.82 -9.41
C HIS A 153 -20.02 -6.30 -9.20
N PRO A 154 -20.71 -5.44 -9.97
CA PRO A 154 -20.59 -3.99 -9.84
C PRO A 154 -21.03 -3.47 -8.46
N GLU A 155 -21.86 -4.22 -7.73
CA GLU A 155 -22.30 -3.90 -6.38
C GLU A 155 -21.20 -4.03 -5.31
N TRP A 156 -20.03 -4.59 -5.65
CA TRP A 156 -18.88 -4.66 -4.76
C TRP A 156 -18.02 -3.38 -4.76
N ALA A 157 -18.25 -2.46 -5.70
CA ALA A 157 -17.47 -1.24 -5.83
C ALA A 157 -17.54 -0.33 -4.59
N GLN A 158 -16.48 0.46 -4.37
CA GLN A 158 -16.51 1.60 -3.47
C GLN A 158 -17.34 2.73 -4.11
N LEU A 159 -18.29 3.28 -3.34
CA LEU A 159 -19.12 4.41 -3.78
C LEU A 159 -18.77 5.68 -2.98
N ASN A 160 -18.87 6.84 -3.62
CA ASN A 160 -18.84 8.15 -2.96
C ASN A 160 -20.24 8.54 -2.44
N ALA A 161 -20.35 9.72 -1.83
CA ALA A 161 -21.59 10.29 -1.31
C ALA A 161 -22.71 10.38 -2.37
N ASP A 162 -22.36 10.57 -3.63
CA ASP A 162 -23.26 10.71 -4.78
C ASP A 162 -23.68 9.34 -5.35
N GLY A 163 -23.03 8.25 -4.96
CA GLY A 163 -23.22 6.91 -5.55
C GLY A 163 -22.35 6.62 -6.78
N GLY A 164 -21.42 7.51 -7.15
CA GLY A 164 -20.41 7.24 -8.17
C GLY A 164 -19.32 6.29 -7.65
N THR A 165 -18.79 5.43 -8.51
CA THR A 165 -17.56 4.68 -8.23
C THR A 165 -16.33 5.58 -8.43
N THR A 166 -15.14 5.12 -8.03
CA THR A 166 -13.90 5.88 -8.29
C THR A 166 -13.66 6.23 -9.75
N ALA A 167 -14.31 5.55 -10.71
CA ALA A 167 -14.25 5.89 -12.13
C ALA A 167 -14.95 7.21 -12.51
N THR A 168 -15.67 7.86 -11.58
CA THR A 168 -16.16 9.24 -11.78
C THR A 168 -15.10 10.30 -11.46
N GLU A 169 -13.96 9.92 -10.90
CA GLU A 169 -12.87 10.83 -10.53
C GLU A 169 -11.96 11.20 -11.72
N THR A 170 -11.15 12.26 -11.55
CA THR A 170 -10.19 12.68 -12.57
C THR A 170 -8.78 12.93 -12.00
N LEU A 171 -7.75 12.37 -12.65
CA LEU A 171 -6.35 12.52 -12.26
C LEU A 171 -5.69 13.80 -12.79
N GLY A 172 -5.05 14.52 -11.86
CA GLY A 172 -4.11 15.60 -12.12
C GLY A 172 -4.73 16.89 -12.68
N VAL A 173 -3.89 17.92 -12.84
CA VAL A 173 -4.32 19.26 -13.29
C VAL A 173 -5.05 19.24 -14.65
N LYS A 174 -4.68 18.28 -15.52
CA LYS A 174 -5.29 18.11 -16.86
C LYS A 174 -6.53 17.19 -16.86
N ARG A 175 -7.09 16.90 -15.67
CA ARG A 175 -8.36 16.18 -15.41
C ARG A 175 -8.59 14.96 -16.31
N ARG A 176 -7.60 14.07 -16.38
CA ARG A 176 -7.73 12.81 -17.12
C ARG A 176 -8.75 11.90 -16.42
N PRO A 177 -9.60 11.13 -17.13
CA PRO A 177 -10.45 10.10 -16.50
C PRO A 177 -9.63 9.14 -15.63
N TYR A 178 -10.27 8.54 -14.63
CA TYR A 178 -9.68 7.48 -13.83
C TYR A 178 -10.24 6.12 -14.23
N ASP A 179 -9.46 5.32 -14.96
CA ASP A 179 -9.93 4.08 -15.59
C ASP A 179 -10.04 2.88 -14.61
N TYR A 180 -10.06 3.12 -13.30
CA TYR A 180 -10.06 2.09 -12.24
C TYR A 180 -11.24 2.23 -11.26
N VAL A 181 -11.82 1.08 -10.93
CA VAL A 181 -12.84 0.92 -9.89
C VAL A 181 -12.22 0.22 -8.70
N TRP A 182 -12.22 0.89 -7.55
CA TRP A 182 -11.83 0.27 -6.29
C TRP A 182 -12.98 -0.53 -5.70
N MET A 183 -12.66 -1.69 -5.13
CA MET A 183 -13.59 -2.63 -4.49
C MET A 183 -13.69 -2.38 -2.99
N CYS A 184 -14.87 -2.57 -2.43
CA CYS A 184 -15.16 -2.30 -1.03
C CYS A 184 -14.54 -3.38 -0.11
N PRO A 185 -13.55 -3.06 0.73
CA PRO A 185 -12.90 -4.04 1.61
C PRO A 185 -13.87 -4.65 2.63
N ALA A 186 -14.92 -3.90 2.98
CA ALA A 186 -15.86 -4.22 4.06
C ALA A 186 -17.02 -5.13 3.65
N ARG A 187 -17.46 -5.10 2.39
CA ARG A 187 -18.70 -5.78 1.98
C ARG A 187 -18.57 -7.30 2.19
N ARG A 188 -19.59 -7.92 2.82
CA ARG A 188 -19.73 -9.37 3.01
C ARG A 188 -21.18 -9.80 2.77
N PRO A 189 -21.47 -10.81 1.93
CA PRO A 189 -20.57 -11.35 0.92
C PRO A 189 -20.19 -10.27 -0.11
N GLY A 190 -18.93 -10.28 -0.54
CA GLY A 190 -18.37 -9.31 -1.46
C GLY A 190 -17.00 -9.71 -1.98
N TYR A 191 -16.35 -8.76 -2.64
CA TYR A 191 -15.07 -8.96 -3.32
C TYR A 191 -13.99 -9.61 -2.43
N THR A 192 -13.89 -9.22 -1.16
CA THR A 192 -12.85 -9.75 -0.27
C THR A 192 -12.99 -11.25 -0.02
N ASP A 193 -14.20 -11.73 0.33
CA ASP A 193 -14.43 -13.13 0.71
C ASP A 193 -14.80 -14.04 -0.47
N GLN A 194 -15.35 -13.48 -1.56
CA GLN A 194 -15.78 -14.23 -2.75
C GLN A 194 -14.77 -14.20 -3.92
N TRP A 195 -13.82 -13.25 -3.94
CA TRP A 195 -12.87 -13.08 -5.05
C TRP A 195 -11.41 -13.06 -4.59
N LEU A 196 -11.01 -12.07 -3.79
CA LEU A 196 -9.60 -11.84 -3.48
C LEU A 196 -8.97 -12.92 -2.59
N LEU A 197 -9.61 -13.23 -1.45
CA LEU A 197 -9.14 -14.32 -0.59
C LEU A 197 -9.20 -15.69 -1.32
N PRO A 198 -10.25 -16.01 -2.10
CA PRO A 198 -10.26 -17.14 -3.03
C PRO A 198 -9.14 -17.20 -4.09
N MET A 199 -8.67 -16.07 -4.61
CA MET A 199 -7.49 -16.04 -5.50
C MET A 199 -6.21 -16.40 -4.72
N ILE A 200 -6.02 -15.80 -3.54
CA ILE A 200 -4.90 -16.11 -2.65
C ILE A 200 -4.88 -17.60 -2.27
N GLU A 201 -6.03 -18.18 -1.91
CA GLU A 201 -6.21 -19.61 -1.66
C GLU A 201 -5.80 -20.48 -2.86
N GLU A 202 -6.16 -20.10 -4.09
CA GLU A 202 -5.80 -20.86 -5.29
C GLU A 202 -4.29 -20.82 -5.54
N ILE A 203 -3.64 -19.67 -5.34
CA ILE A 203 -2.19 -19.52 -5.47
C ILE A 203 -1.47 -20.43 -4.45
N VAL A 204 -1.76 -20.29 -3.16
CA VAL A 204 -1.02 -21.03 -2.10
C VAL A 204 -1.33 -22.52 -2.04
N SER A 205 -2.40 -22.98 -2.71
CA SER A 205 -2.74 -24.41 -2.85
C SER A 205 -2.03 -25.09 -4.03
N ASN A 206 -1.67 -24.35 -5.09
CA ASN A 206 -1.25 -24.93 -6.37
C ASN A 206 0.17 -24.52 -6.82
N TYR A 207 0.73 -23.42 -6.30
CA TYR A 207 2.02 -22.87 -6.73
C TYR A 207 3.02 -22.87 -5.58
N ALA A 208 4.28 -23.19 -5.87
CA ALA A 208 5.37 -23.25 -4.90
C ALA A 208 5.93 -21.85 -4.55
N VAL A 209 5.06 -20.86 -4.37
CA VAL A 209 5.46 -19.47 -4.09
C VAL A 209 6.07 -19.34 -2.70
N ASP A 210 6.98 -18.40 -2.55
CA ASP A 210 7.68 -18.13 -1.30
C ASP A 210 6.90 -17.23 -0.34
N SER A 211 6.02 -16.39 -0.90
CA SER A 211 5.20 -15.43 -0.17
C SER A 211 3.98 -15.01 -1.01
N ILE A 212 2.94 -14.53 -0.34
CA ILE A 212 1.92 -13.66 -0.94
C ILE A 212 2.30 -12.21 -0.65
N HIS A 213 2.38 -11.38 -1.69
CA HIS A 213 2.76 -9.97 -1.56
C HIS A 213 1.57 -9.04 -1.79
N HIS A 214 1.21 -8.29 -0.76
CA HIS A 214 0.07 -7.37 -0.73
C HIS A 214 0.45 -5.97 -1.22
N ASP A 215 -0.27 -5.46 -2.20
CA ASP A 215 -0.13 -4.10 -2.74
C ASP A 215 -1.50 -3.54 -3.11
N TYR A 216 -1.64 -2.21 -3.09
CA TYR A 216 -2.95 -1.53 -3.09
C TYR A 216 -3.92 -2.13 -2.04
N VAL A 217 -3.35 -2.65 -0.94
CA VAL A 217 -4.01 -3.15 0.28
C VAL A 217 -4.57 -1.99 1.11
N ARG A 218 -5.47 -1.23 0.49
CA ARG A 218 -5.86 0.12 0.90
C ARG A 218 -7.16 0.60 0.24
N TYR A 219 -7.57 1.83 0.52
CA TYR A 219 -8.61 2.58 -0.18
C TYR A 219 -8.03 3.49 -1.29
N GLY A 220 -8.89 4.00 -2.19
CA GLY A 220 -8.54 4.76 -3.41
C GLY A 220 -7.95 6.16 -3.23
N GLY A 221 -6.89 6.30 -2.43
CA GLY A 221 -6.27 7.58 -2.09
C GLY A 221 -5.55 8.31 -3.22
N ASP A 222 -5.31 7.66 -4.36
CA ASP A 222 -4.67 8.29 -5.53
C ASP A 222 -5.62 9.24 -6.27
N VAL A 223 -6.93 9.16 -5.97
CA VAL A 223 -7.97 10.07 -6.48
C VAL A 223 -8.73 10.76 -5.34
N ALA A 224 -9.15 10.03 -4.31
CA ALA A 224 -10.15 10.53 -3.38
C ALA A 224 -10.04 9.86 -1.99
N PRO A 225 -8.99 10.19 -1.20
CA PRO A 225 -8.64 9.48 0.03
C PRO A 225 -9.70 9.55 1.12
N ASP A 226 -10.44 10.66 1.26
CA ASP A 226 -11.43 10.83 2.33
C ASP A 226 -12.89 10.75 1.81
N SER A 227 -13.11 10.42 0.53
CA SER A 227 -14.44 10.42 -0.13
C SER A 227 -15.06 9.02 -0.37
N TYR A 228 -14.36 7.95 0.00
CA TYR A 228 -14.80 6.56 -0.17
C TYR A 228 -14.49 5.74 1.09
N CYS A 229 -15.30 4.78 1.52
CA CYS A 229 -16.45 4.18 0.84
C CYS A 229 -17.77 4.42 1.60
N PHE A 230 -18.76 5.01 0.91
CA PHE A 230 -20.12 5.25 1.36
C PHE A 230 -21.15 4.36 0.62
N CYS A 231 -20.76 3.16 0.20
CA CYS A 231 -21.73 2.19 -0.28
C CYS A 231 -22.65 1.73 0.85
N ASP A 232 -23.84 1.23 0.50
CA ASP A 232 -24.93 1.01 1.46
C ASP A 232 -24.56 0.01 2.56
N TYR A 233 -23.65 -0.93 2.25
CA TYR A 233 -23.04 -1.82 3.25
C TYR A 233 -22.24 -1.03 4.29
N CYS A 234 -21.34 -0.15 3.87
CA CYS A 234 -20.55 0.69 4.79
C CYS A 234 -21.45 1.60 5.64
N LEU A 235 -22.44 2.26 5.04
CA LEU A 235 -23.35 3.15 5.77
C LEU A 235 -24.22 2.41 6.81
N ALA A 236 -24.57 1.15 6.54
CA ALA A 236 -25.24 0.29 7.52
C ALA A 236 -24.29 -0.25 8.62
N HIS A 237 -23.01 -0.48 8.32
CA HIS A 237 -22.09 -1.19 9.22
C HIS A 237 -21.15 -0.28 10.04
N ILE A 238 -20.77 0.91 9.55
CA ILE A 238 -19.98 1.88 10.33
C ILE A 238 -20.67 2.17 11.68
N PRO A 239 -21.98 2.52 11.74
CA PRO A 239 -22.63 2.80 13.02
C PRO A 239 -22.78 1.61 13.96
N ARG A 240 -22.77 0.38 13.42
CA ARG A 240 -22.82 -0.86 14.19
C ARG A 240 -21.45 -1.17 14.82
N TYR A 241 -20.37 -1.01 14.04
CA TYR A 241 -19.00 -1.27 14.46
C TYR A 241 -18.57 -0.38 15.64
N VAL A 242 -18.81 0.94 15.56
CA VAL A 242 -18.51 1.91 16.64
C VAL A 242 -19.70 2.18 17.59
N MET A 243 -20.77 1.39 17.51
CA MET A 243 -21.94 1.45 18.41
C MET A 243 -22.55 2.86 18.60
N LEU A 244 -22.72 3.61 17.50
CA LEU A 244 -23.27 4.99 17.49
C LEU A 244 -24.77 5.08 17.84
N ASN A 245 -25.42 3.93 18.04
CA ASN A 245 -26.76 3.77 18.57
C ASN A 245 -26.95 2.30 19.04
N TYR A 246 -27.92 2.07 19.92
CA TYR A 246 -28.29 0.73 20.38
C TYR A 246 -29.29 0.07 19.42
N GLU A 247 -28.99 -1.15 18.97
CA GLU A 247 -29.87 -1.94 18.10
C GLU A 247 -31.16 -2.40 18.79
N THR A 248 -31.12 -2.60 20.11
CA THR A 248 -32.21 -3.20 20.91
C THR A 248 -33.28 -2.22 21.39
N ARG A 249 -33.28 -0.96 20.92
CA ARG A 249 -34.20 0.08 21.41
C ARG A 249 -35.65 -0.21 21.00
N ALA A 250 -36.50 -0.42 22.01
CA ALA A 250 -37.91 -0.80 21.84
C ALA A 250 -38.82 0.28 21.21
N ARG A 251 -38.32 1.52 21.02
CA ARG A 251 -39.05 2.63 20.40
C ARG A 251 -38.13 3.48 19.52
N ALA A 252 -38.55 3.72 18.28
CA ALA A 252 -37.90 4.69 17.42
C ALA A 252 -38.12 6.11 17.97
N GLY A 253 -37.04 6.89 18.12
CA GLY A 253 -37.07 8.28 18.58
C GLY A 253 -36.77 8.51 20.06
N GLU A 254 -36.78 7.48 20.91
CA GLU A 254 -36.42 7.61 22.33
C GLU A 254 -34.90 7.73 22.51
N ARG A 255 -34.46 8.89 22.99
CA ARG A 255 -33.04 9.27 23.14
C ARG A 255 -32.77 9.90 24.49
N HIS A 256 -31.61 9.59 25.04
CA HIS A 256 -31.07 10.35 26.15
C HIS A 256 -30.42 11.60 25.55
N SER A 257 -31.00 12.78 25.79
CA SER A 257 -30.35 14.03 25.40
C SER A 257 -29.06 14.20 26.20
N VAL A 258 -27.94 14.44 25.51
CA VAL A 258 -26.66 14.78 26.16
C VAL A 258 -26.87 16.06 26.96
N LYS A 259 -26.88 15.94 28.28
CA LYS A 259 -26.96 17.11 29.16
C LYS A 259 -25.57 17.74 29.21
N HIS A 260 -25.48 18.99 28.75
CA HIS A 260 -24.28 19.82 28.92
C HIS A 260 -24.13 20.20 30.40
N ILE A 261 -23.56 19.29 31.19
CA ILE A 261 -23.29 19.45 32.62
C ILE A 261 -21.88 20.05 32.81
N GLN A 262 -20.96 19.72 31.91
CA GLN A 262 -19.64 20.31 31.84
C GLN A 262 -19.64 21.55 30.93
N GLU A 263 -18.88 22.58 31.33
CA GLU A 263 -18.71 23.86 30.63
C GLU A 263 -18.24 23.69 29.19
N ARG A 264 -17.31 22.76 28.94
CA ARG A 264 -16.89 22.35 27.60
C ARG A 264 -17.82 21.26 27.09
N ILE A 265 -18.38 21.45 25.89
CA ILE A 265 -19.34 20.53 25.28
C ILE A 265 -18.73 19.13 25.15
N GLU A 266 -17.49 19.05 24.70
CA GLU A 266 -16.68 17.85 24.50
C GLU A 266 -16.48 17.04 25.79
N ALA A 267 -16.46 17.70 26.95
CA ALA A 267 -16.29 17.03 28.25
C ALA A 267 -17.56 16.25 28.71
N ASN A 268 -18.63 16.27 27.92
CA ASN A 268 -19.86 15.48 28.14
C ASN A 268 -19.86 14.14 27.37
N TRP A 269 -18.73 13.72 26.78
CA TRP A 269 -18.54 12.49 25.97
C TRP A 269 -18.97 11.19 26.65
N TRP A 270 -19.02 11.16 27.99
CA TRP A 270 -19.36 9.99 28.80
C TRP A 270 -20.88 9.73 28.92
N SER A 271 -21.70 10.54 28.25
CA SER A 271 -23.16 10.38 28.20
C SER A 271 -23.60 9.35 27.13
N ASP A 272 -24.88 8.97 27.17
CA ASP A 272 -25.46 7.88 26.35
C ASP A 272 -25.15 8.02 24.84
N PRO A 273 -24.58 6.99 24.18
CA PRO A 273 -24.03 7.06 22.82
C PRO A 273 -25.10 7.04 21.71
N THR A 274 -26.09 7.93 21.77
CA THR A 274 -27.04 8.17 20.66
C THR A 274 -26.50 9.22 19.69
N MET A 275 -25.37 8.90 19.07
CA MET A 275 -24.56 9.84 18.29
C MET A 275 -25.12 10.09 16.88
N LEU A 276 -25.77 9.09 16.26
CA LEU A 276 -26.44 9.27 14.96
C LEU A 276 -27.54 10.35 15.01
N PRO A 277 -27.98 10.93 13.87
CA PRO A 277 -29.24 11.69 13.76
C PRO A 277 -30.51 10.87 14.09
N VAL A 278 -31.59 11.53 14.53
CA VAL A 278 -32.90 10.89 14.86
C VAL A 278 -33.53 10.22 13.64
N ASP A 279 -33.35 10.85 12.49
CA ASP A 279 -33.89 10.53 11.18
C ASP A 279 -32.94 9.65 10.33
N TRP A 280 -31.83 9.15 10.89
CA TRP A 280 -30.77 8.42 10.15
C TRP A 280 -31.31 7.41 9.12
N GLN A 281 -32.26 6.55 9.53
CA GLN A 281 -32.85 5.51 8.67
C GLN A 281 -33.74 6.05 7.51
N LYS A 282 -33.87 7.38 7.38
CA LYS A 282 -34.59 8.08 6.31
C LYS A 282 -33.66 8.96 5.45
N ARG A 283 -32.41 9.15 5.88
CA ARG A 283 -31.43 10.01 5.20
C ARG A 283 -30.96 9.38 3.90
N ASP A 284 -30.59 10.21 2.93
CA ASP A 284 -29.93 9.74 1.72
C ASP A 284 -28.43 9.46 1.92
N ARG A 285 -27.78 8.89 0.90
CA ARG A 285 -26.34 8.54 0.93
C ARG A 285 -25.45 9.76 1.19
N ARG A 286 -25.80 10.95 0.69
CA ARG A 286 -25.05 12.19 0.87
C ARG A 286 -25.22 12.73 2.29
N GLU A 287 -26.45 12.75 2.81
CA GLU A 287 -26.73 13.16 4.19
C GLU A 287 -26.09 12.23 5.23
N MET A 288 -25.99 10.93 4.93
CA MET A 288 -25.25 9.97 5.76
C MET A 288 -23.74 10.16 5.67
N ALA A 289 -23.20 10.33 4.45
CA ALA A 289 -21.77 10.54 4.23
C ALA A 289 -21.27 11.87 4.84
N ASP A 290 -22.02 12.96 4.67
CA ASP A 290 -21.70 14.26 5.27
C ASP A 290 -21.69 14.16 6.80
N PHE A 291 -22.67 13.51 7.42
CA PHE A 291 -22.64 13.31 8.87
C PHE A 291 -21.43 12.50 9.34
N LEU A 292 -21.00 11.47 8.59
CA LEU A 292 -19.81 10.68 8.92
C LEU A 292 -18.48 11.44 8.77
N ILE A 293 -18.44 12.53 7.98
CA ILE A 293 -17.23 13.33 7.75
C ILE A 293 -17.24 14.66 8.54
N ASN A 294 -18.40 15.29 8.69
CA ASN A 294 -18.57 16.66 9.20
C ASN A 294 -19.53 16.75 10.40
N GLY A 295 -20.17 15.65 10.80
CA GLY A 295 -21.01 15.60 12.00
C GLY A 295 -20.21 15.57 13.31
N SER A 296 -20.93 15.70 14.41
CA SER A 296 -20.40 15.68 15.78
C SER A 296 -21.13 14.62 16.63
N THR A 297 -20.41 13.86 17.45
CA THR A 297 -21.00 12.86 18.37
C THR A 297 -21.90 13.51 19.42
N ILE A 298 -21.51 14.71 19.89
CA ILE A 298 -22.29 15.55 20.80
C ILE A 298 -22.93 16.68 19.99
N PRO A 299 -24.26 16.86 20.01
CA PRO A 299 -24.92 17.98 19.34
C PRO A 299 -24.34 19.33 19.77
N GLY A 300 -23.97 20.16 18.79
CA GLY A 300 -23.33 21.46 19.02
C GLY A 300 -21.83 21.40 19.35
N GLY A 301 -21.24 20.21 19.48
CA GLY A 301 -19.78 20.04 19.60
C GLY A 301 -19.04 20.17 18.27
N PRO A 302 -17.70 20.22 18.28
CA PRO A 302 -16.87 20.27 17.08
C PRO A 302 -16.98 18.96 16.26
N PRO A 303 -16.79 19.00 14.92
CA PRO A 303 -16.84 17.81 14.08
C PRO A 303 -15.76 16.77 14.41
N ASP A 304 -16.19 15.61 14.91
CA ASP A 304 -15.34 14.50 15.34
C ASP A 304 -15.69 13.17 14.63
N MET A 305 -16.87 13.06 14.00
CA MET A 305 -17.41 11.82 13.39
C MET A 305 -16.45 11.13 12.41
N ARG A 306 -15.63 11.93 11.72
CA ARG A 306 -14.57 11.46 10.81
C ARG A 306 -13.58 10.50 11.46
N TYR A 307 -13.32 10.60 12.77
CA TYR A 307 -12.47 9.66 13.50
C TYR A 307 -12.97 8.22 13.34
N PHE A 308 -14.24 7.99 13.62
CA PHE A 308 -14.89 6.68 13.54
C PHE A 308 -14.99 6.16 12.09
N PHE A 309 -15.10 7.07 11.11
CA PHE A 309 -15.02 6.72 9.69
C PHE A 309 -13.63 6.22 9.28
N TYR A 310 -12.55 6.90 9.69
CA TYR A 310 -11.19 6.44 9.42
C TYR A 310 -10.86 5.15 10.17
N ASP A 311 -11.27 5.03 11.44
CA ASP A 311 -11.07 3.83 12.27
C ASP A 311 -11.72 2.59 11.64
N TYR A 312 -12.98 2.69 11.20
CA TYR A 312 -13.64 1.61 10.45
C TYR A 312 -12.87 1.25 9.17
N ARG A 313 -12.38 2.24 8.41
CA ARG A 313 -11.63 1.98 7.18
C ARG A 313 -10.31 1.25 7.44
N VAL A 314 -9.58 1.62 8.49
CA VAL A 314 -8.40 0.87 8.95
C VAL A 314 -8.78 -0.55 9.34
N HIS A 315 -9.78 -0.71 10.20
CA HIS A 315 -10.24 -2.02 10.70
C HIS A 315 -10.60 -3.01 9.57
N GLN A 316 -11.14 -2.53 8.45
CA GLN A 316 -11.49 -3.38 7.30
C GLN A 316 -10.27 -3.81 6.46
N ILE A 317 -9.21 -2.99 6.39
CA ILE A 317 -7.93 -3.41 5.78
C ILE A 317 -7.20 -4.38 6.71
N ASP A 318 -7.07 -4.06 7.99
CA ASP A 318 -6.47 -4.94 9.01
C ASP A 318 -7.17 -6.30 9.07
N THR A 319 -8.49 -6.31 8.98
CA THR A 319 -9.31 -7.53 8.88
C THR A 319 -8.97 -8.35 7.65
N PHE A 320 -8.78 -7.74 6.48
CA PHE A 320 -8.34 -8.46 5.29
C PHE A 320 -6.93 -9.02 5.43
N VAL A 321 -5.95 -8.24 5.91
CA VAL A 321 -4.55 -8.71 6.11
C VAL A 321 -4.51 -9.90 7.07
N ARG A 322 -5.29 -9.83 8.16
CA ARG A 322 -5.50 -10.95 9.08
C ARG A 322 -6.14 -12.16 8.39
N GLU A 323 -7.22 -11.97 7.63
CA GLU A 323 -7.94 -13.06 6.94
C GLU A 323 -7.09 -13.72 5.84
N ALA A 324 -6.23 -12.96 5.16
CA ALA A 324 -5.24 -13.48 4.23
C ALA A 324 -4.22 -14.35 4.96
N TYR A 325 -3.59 -13.84 6.03
CA TYR A 325 -2.67 -14.61 6.87
C TYR A 325 -3.30 -15.91 7.40
N GLU A 326 -4.49 -15.84 7.98
CA GLU A 326 -5.21 -16.98 8.55
C GLU A 326 -5.61 -18.05 7.53
N ARG A 327 -5.74 -17.69 6.24
CA ARG A 327 -5.99 -18.65 5.14
C ARG A 327 -4.68 -19.20 4.59
N VAL A 328 -3.70 -18.34 4.31
CA VAL A 328 -2.36 -18.74 3.81
C VAL A 328 -1.70 -19.73 4.76
N LYS A 329 -1.54 -19.37 6.05
CA LYS A 329 -0.85 -20.23 7.02
C LYS A 329 -1.60 -21.53 7.34
N ARG A 330 -2.92 -21.58 7.09
CA ARG A 330 -3.78 -22.77 7.25
C ARG A 330 -3.62 -23.77 6.10
N ILE A 331 -3.44 -23.27 4.88
CA ILE A 331 -3.21 -24.11 3.69
C ILE A 331 -1.74 -24.55 3.64
N ASN A 332 -0.80 -23.61 3.80
CA ASN A 332 0.63 -23.87 3.79
C ASN A 332 1.38 -22.91 4.74
N PRO A 333 1.70 -23.33 5.99
CA PRO A 333 2.36 -22.48 6.99
C PRO A 333 3.78 -22.03 6.61
N LYS A 334 4.38 -22.60 5.54
CA LYS A 334 5.70 -22.20 5.05
C LYS A 334 5.69 -20.96 4.16
N ILE A 335 4.54 -20.62 3.56
CA ILE A 335 4.43 -19.47 2.65
C ILE A 335 4.39 -18.19 3.47
N GLY A 336 5.27 -17.24 3.14
CA GLY A 336 5.34 -15.92 3.77
C GLY A 336 4.14 -15.03 3.43
N LEU A 337 4.04 -13.90 4.12
CA LEU A 337 3.31 -12.75 3.60
C LEU A 337 4.26 -11.53 3.58
N SER A 338 4.19 -10.73 2.54
CA SER A 338 4.97 -9.49 2.40
C SER A 338 4.05 -8.35 1.93
N ALA A 339 4.44 -7.09 2.11
CA ALA A 339 3.56 -5.97 1.75
C ALA A 339 4.30 -4.70 1.29
N ALA A 340 3.80 -4.08 0.21
CA ALA A 340 4.15 -2.74 -0.21
C ALA A 340 3.34 -1.70 0.58
N VAL A 341 4.06 -0.82 1.28
CA VAL A 341 3.45 0.07 2.27
C VAL A 341 3.85 1.52 2.08
N PHE A 342 2.95 2.45 2.41
CA PHE A 342 3.26 3.88 2.29
C PHE A 342 4.26 4.33 3.35
N LYS A 343 5.16 5.25 2.96
CA LYS A 343 6.36 5.65 3.73
C LYS A 343 6.14 6.07 5.21
N ASN A 344 4.92 6.42 5.61
CA ASN A 344 4.53 6.80 6.97
C ASN A 344 3.20 6.09 7.32
N PRO A 345 3.16 5.24 8.36
CA PRO A 345 2.00 4.39 8.64
C PRO A 345 0.82 5.15 9.24
N VAL A 346 1.06 6.28 9.92
CA VAL A 346 0.01 7.08 10.57
C VAL A 346 -0.76 7.89 9.53
N GLN A 347 -0.06 8.45 8.54
CA GLN A 347 -0.67 9.12 7.40
C GLN A 347 -1.44 8.13 6.51
N SER A 348 -0.88 6.94 6.27
CA SER A 348 -1.55 5.92 5.45
C SER A 348 -2.74 5.26 6.15
N ALA A 349 -2.70 5.08 7.48
CA ALA A 349 -3.87 4.67 8.26
C ALA A 349 -5.05 5.62 8.01
N ARG A 350 -4.87 6.93 8.23
CA ARG A 350 -5.93 7.93 8.03
C ARG A 350 -6.48 7.92 6.59
N PHE A 351 -5.63 8.18 5.61
CA PHE A 351 -6.09 8.52 4.25
C PHE A 351 -6.50 7.30 3.43
N ILE A 352 -5.91 6.13 3.70
CA ILE A 352 -6.06 4.94 2.86
C ILE A 352 -6.28 3.63 3.63
N GLY A 353 -6.43 3.68 4.97
CA GLY A 353 -6.69 2.51 5.81
C GLY A 353 -5.46 1.63 6.12
N GLN A 354 -4.25 2.01 5.69
CA GLN A 354 -3.07 1.14 5.74
C GLN A 354 -2.25 1.38 7.03
N GLN A 355 -2.70 0.85 8.19
CA GLN A 355 -2.02 0.98 9.49
C GLN A 355 -0.90 -0.08 9.68
N TRP A 356 0.06 -0.12 8.76
CA TRP A 356 0.97 -1.25 8.62
C TRP A 356 1.93 -1.51 9.80
N HIS A 357 2.12 -0.57 10.72
CA HIS A 357 2.94 -0.77 11.92
C HIS A 357 2.38 -1.82 12.88
N GLU A 358 1.07 -2.07 12.84
CA GLU A 358 0.42 -3.11 13.66
C GLU A 358 0.41 -4.50 13.00
N TRP A 359 0.85 -4.60 11.74
CA TRP A 359 0.78 -5.81 10.94
C TRP A 359 1.96 -6.76 11.15
N THR A 360 2.91 -6.48 12.04
CA THR A 360 4.07 -7.36 12.33
C THR A 360 3.68 -8.77 12.77
N ARG A 361 2.44 -8.94 13.24
CA ARG A 361 1.80 -10.21 13.59
C ARG A 361 1.29 -11.04 12.39
N TRP A 362 1.20 -10.45 11.20
CA TRP A 362 0.62 -11.04 9.97
C TRP A 362 1.52 -10.93 8.73
N ILE A 363 2.34 -9.89 8.65
CA ILE A 363 3.30 -9.66 7.56
C ILE A 363 4.70 -10.09 8.02
N ASP A 364 5.38 -10.87 7.19
CA ASP A 364 6.72 -11.39 7.42
C ASP A 364 7.83 -10.48 6.85
N VAL A 365 7.57 -9.69 5.79
CA VAL A 365 8.50 -8.69 5.24
C VAL A 365 7.79 -7.40 4.79
N PHE A 366 8.26 -6.24 5.23
CA PHE A 366 7.74 -4.93 4.81
C PHE A 366 8.58 -4.29 3.69
N MET A 367 7.93 -3.63 2.73
CA MET A 367 8.58 -2.96 1.60
C MET A 367 8.07 -1.51 1.43
N PRO A 368 8.57 -0.53 2.22
CA PRO A 368 8.04 0.83 2.20
C PRO A 368 8.39 1.64 0.95
N MET A 369 7.39 2.25 0.32
CA MET A 369 7.46 3.03 -0.92
C MET A 369 8.10 4.42 -0.72
N THR A 370 9.40 4.43 -0.42
CA THR A 370 10.20 5.60 -0.03
C THR A 370 10.76 6.35 -1.25
N TYR A 371 9.90 6.61 -2.22
CA TYR A 371 10.26 7.14 -3.53
C TYR A 371 10.64 8.62 -3.48
N ARG A 372 11.70 9.02 -4.22
CA ARG A 372 12.16 10.41 -4.38
C ARG A 372 11.04 11.40 -4.77
N SER A 373 10.05 10.96 -5.53
CA SER A 373 8.87 11.74 -5.90
C SER A 373 8.11 12.28 -4.68
N HIS A 374 8.08 11.52 -3.59
CA HIS A 374 7.37 11.81 -2.34
C HIS A 374 8.12 12.78 -1.41
N PHE A 375 9.23 13.38 -1.86
CA PHE A 375 10.05 14.30 -1.06
C PHE A 375 10.27 15.64 -1.80
N ALA A 376 10.33 16.70 -0.99
CA ALA A 376 10.75 18.03 -1.39
C ALA A 376 12.29 18.13 -1.42
N GLY A 377 12.82 19.23 -1.95
CA GLY A 377 14.26 19.49 -2.01
C GLY A 377 14.98 18.76 -3.16
N SER A 378 16.29 18.94 -3.17
CA SER A 378 17.25 18.39 -4.11
C SER A 378 17.41 16.86 -3.97
N PHE A 379 18.28 16.29 -4.81
CA PHE A 379 18.68 14.89 -4.66
C PHE A 379 19.42 14.65 -3.34
N GLU A 380 20.25 15.60 -2.88
CA GLU A 380 21.02 15.49 -1.63
C GLU A 380 20.10 15.51 -0.41
N ASP A 381 19.09 16.39 -0.41
CA ASP A 381 18.06 16.44 0.64
C ASP A 381 17.32 15.10 0.72
N TYR A 382 17.02 14.46 -0.42
CA TYR A 382 16.41 13.13 -0.45
C TYR A 382 17.33 12.05 0.14
N LEU A 383 18.65 12.09 -0.05
CA LEU A 383 19.54 11.11 0.58
C LEU A 383 19.52 11.21 2.11
N ALA A 384 19.41 12.43 2.66
CA ALA A 384 19.20 12.63 4.09
C ALA A 384 17.84 12.10 4.54
N HIS A 385 16.74 12.53 3.89
CA HIS A 385 15.38 12.10 4.25
C HIS A 385 15.13 10.60 4.06
N LEU A 386 15.79 9.95 3.09
CA LEU A 386 15.74 8.49 2.87
C LEU A 386 16.41 7.73 4.02
N THR A 387 17.50 8.28 4.58
CA THR A 387 18.12 7.72 5.77
C THR A 387 17.16 7.82 6.96
N GLU A 388 16.72 9.04 7.29
CA GLU A 388 15.87 9.32 8.45
C GLU A 388 14.54 8.54 8.41
N ILE A 389 13.86 8.50 7.26
CA ILE A 389 12.57 7.83 7.18
C ILE A 389 12.70 6.30 7.25
N THR A 390 13.82 5.71 6.80
CA THR A 390 14.07 4.27 6.97
C THR A 390 14.38 3.94 8.44
N GLU A 391 15.10 4.81 9.16
CA GLU A 391 15.23 4.69 10.63
C GLU A 391 13.86 4.72 11.32
N ARG A 392 12.99 5.69 10.99
CA ARG A 392 11.61 5.75 11.52
C ARG A 392 10.75 4.54 11.12
N GLN A 393 10.93 3.99 9.92
CA GLN A 393 10.21 2.80 9.47
C GLN A 393 10.59 1.56 10.30
N LEU A 394 11.87 1.41 10.65
CA LEU A 394 12.37 0.35 11.52
C LEU A 394 11.92 0.53 12.99
N GLU A 395 11.89 1.78 13.49
CA GLU A 395 11.28 2.10 14.79
C GLU A 395 9.78 1.73 14.83
N TRP A 396 9.03 2.03 13.76
CA TRP A 396 7.58 1.75 13.70
C TRP A 396 7.27 0.24 13.61
N THR A 397 8.10 -0.58 12.97
CA THR A 397 7.99 -2.06 13.07
C THR A 397 8.57 -2.62 14.38
N ARG A 398 9.13 -1.76 15.25
CA ARG A 398 9.84 -2.15 16.48
C ARG A 398 10.99 -3.13 16.23
N HIS A 399 11.53 -3.15 15.01
CA HIS A 399 12.45 -4.16 14.47
C HIS A 399 11.94 -5.63 14.60
N GLU A 400 10.62 -5.87 14.71
CA GLU A 400 10.05 -7.21 14.89
C GLU A 400 10.07 -8.09 13.63
N LYS A 401 10.18 -7.46 12.45
CA LYS A 401 10.09 -8.09 11.13
C LYS A 401 11.04 -7.42 10.14
N PRO A 402 11.66 -8.17 9.22
CA PRO A 402 12.48 -7.63 8.15
C PRO A 402 11.80 -6.49 7.37
N LEU A 403 12.54 -5.42 7.17
CA LEU A 403 12.10 -4.25 6.40
C LEU A 403 13.10 -3.97 5.28
N TYR A 404 12.64 -4.01 4.03
CA TYR A 404 13.44 -3.72 2.86
C TYR A 404 13.17 -2.28 2.39
N ALA A 405 14.19 -1.43 2.37
CA ALA A 405 14.03 -0.01 2.03
C ALA A 405 13.72 0.16 0.53
N GLY A 406 12.55 0.74 0.22
CA GLY A 406 12.02 0.78 -1.14
C GLY A 406 12.43 2.00 -1.96
N ILE A 407 13.16 1.75 -3.06
CA ILE A 407 13.70 2.76 -3.97
C ILE A 407 13.08 2.58 -5.36
N ALA A 408 12.42 3.61 -5.87
CA ALA A 408 11.89 3.64 -7.24
C ALA A 408 12.82 4.42 -8.17
N SER A 409 13.46 3.73 -9.12
CA SER A 409 14.52 4.31 -9.96
C SER A 409 14.03 5.49 -10.79
N THR A 410 12.88 5.36 -11.45
CA THR A 410 12.25 6.42 -12.28
C THR A 410 12.05 7.74 -11.55
N TYR A 411 11.86 7.73 -10.24
CA TYR A 411 11.67 8.96 -9.47
C TYR A 411 12.99 9.57 -8.97
N LEU A 412 14.11 8.83 -8.93
CA LEU A 412 15.43 9.37 -8.59
C LEU A 412 15.86 10.48 -9.58
N TYR A 413 15.49 10.30 -10.85
CA TYR A 413 15.96 11.08 -12.00
C TYR A 413 15.08 12.29 -12.36
N ARG A 414 14.46 12.91 -11.35
CA ARG A 414 13.64 14.13 -11.51
C ARG A 414 14.41 15.24 -12.24
N GLU A 415 15.66 15.50 -11.85
CA GLU A 415 16.49 16.57 -12.45
C GLU A 415 16.98 16.28 -13.88
N GLU A 416 17.03 15.01 -14.28
CA GLU A 416 17.38 14.58 -15.64
C GLU A 416 16.22 14.72 -16.62
N LEU A 417 14.99 14.56 -16.12
CA LEU A 417 13.78 14.45 -16.92
C LEU A 417 12.96 15.74 -16.99
N GLN A 418 12.89 16.50 -15.90
CA GLN A 418 12.12 17.75 -15.84
C GLN A 418 12.46 18.71 -16.99
N PRO A 419 13.73 18.94 -17.38
CA PRO A 419 14.03 19.85 -18.50
C PRO A 419 13.43 19.41 -19.85
N ILE A 420 13.28 18.10 -20.09
CA ILE A 420 12.68 17.60 -21.34
C ILE A 420 11.18 17.88 -21.34
N ASP A 421 10.50 17.60 -20.23
CA ASP A 421 9.05 17.77 -20.13
C ASP A 421 8.65 19.27 -20.03
N ASP A 422 9.47 20.11 -19.40
CA ASP A 422 9.36 21.58 -19.42
C ASP A 422 9.38 22.14 -20.86
N ILE A 423 10.30 21.67 -21.70
CA ILE A 423 10.36 22.11 -23.10
C ILE A 423 9.13 21.62 -23.87
N ARG A 424 8.70 20.36 -23.65
CA ARG A 424 7.52 19.80 -24.32
C ARG A 424 6.24 20.57 -23.99
N GLU A 425 6.09 21.02 -22.74
CA GLU A 425 4.98 21.90 -22.35
C GLU A 425 5.10 23.29 -23.00
N ARG A 426 6.25 23.95 -22.92
CA ARG A 426 6.48 25.26 -23.55
C ARG A 426 6.30 25.23 -25.07
N ILE A 427 6.66 24.13 -25.73
CA ILE A 427 6.42 23.88 -27.16
C ILE A 427 4.93 23.71 -27.45
N SER A 428 4.19 22.99 -26.59
CA SER A 428 2.73 22.88 -26.71
C SER A 428 2.07 24.27 -26.63
N ASP A 429 2.49 25.10 -25.67
CA ASP A 429 2.00 26.47 -25.53
C ASP A 429 2.34 27.34 -26.76
N LEU A 430 3.55 27.20 -27.32
CA LEU A 430 4.00 27.93 -28.51
C LEU A 430 3.18 27.60 -29.77
N LYS A 431 2.47 26.46 -29.80
CA LYS A 431 1.48 26.13 -30.85
C LYS A 431 0.10 26.77 -30.62
N SER A 432 -0.22 27.18 -29.38
CA SER A 432 -1.48 27.87 -29.05
C SER A 432 -1.39 29.40 -29.04
N LEU A 433 -0.18 29.98 -28.99
CA LEU A 433 0.02 31.43 -29.03
C LEU A 433 -0.15 32.00 -30.45
N THR A 434 -0.74 33.19 -30.52
CA THR A 434 -0.92 33.95 -31.77
C THR A 434 0.37 34.68 -32.18
N ALA A 435 0.43 35.16 -33.42
CA ALA A 435 1.54 35.98 -33.90
C ALA A 435 1.68 37.32 -33.15
N THR A 436 0.62 37.78 -32.46
CA THR A 436 0.60 39.00 -31.66
C THR A 436 1.15 38.84 -30.24
N ASP A 437 1.32 37.61 -29.73
CA ASP A 437 1.78 37.33 -28.36
C ASP A 437 3.32 37.43 -28.20
N VAL A 438 3.94 38.45 -28.81
CA VAL A 438 5.40 38.53 -29.05
C VAL A 438 6.22 38.42 -27.76
N VAL A 439 5.83 39.10 -26.68
CA VAL A 439 6.54 39.07 -25.39
C VAL A 439 6.49 37.67 -24.77
N THR A 440 5.30 37.09 -24.69
CA THR A 440 5.04 35.74 -24.15
C THR A 440 5.76 34.67 -24.96
N ARG A 441 5.81 34.83 -26.29
CA ARG A 441 6.55 33.96 -27.22
C ARG A 441 8.05 34.02 -26.92
N ALA A 442 8.63 35.22 -26.88
CA ALA A 442 10.05 35.42 -26.60
C ALA A 442 10.46 34.87 -25.22
N GLU A 443 9.62 35.03 -24.20
CA GLU A 443 9.85 34.45 -22.87
C GLU A 443 9.88 32.92 -22.89
N LYS A 444 8.82 32.27 -23.44
CA LYS A 444 8.75 30.81 -23.55
C LYS A 444 9.92 30.26 -24.37
N VAL A 445 10.32 30.95 -25.43
CA VAL A 445 11.44 30.57 -26.30
C VAL A 445 12.79 30.67 -25.58
N ARG A 446 13.06 31.75 -24.84
CA ARG A 446 14.28 31.86 -24.00
C ARG A 446 14.33 30.75 -22.95
N ALA A 447 13.19 30.40 -22.35
CA ALA A 447 13.11 29.28 -21.41
C ALA A 447 13.34 27.92 -22.08
N VAL A 448 12.88 27.69 -23.32
CA VAL A 448 13.22 26.48 -24.11
C VAL A 448 14.73 26.36 -24.32
N GLY A 449 15.41 27.45 -24.67
CA GLY A 449 16.87 27.48 -24.81
C GLY A 449 17.60 27.16 -23.50
N ALA A 450 17.16 27.76 -22.38
CA ALA A 450 17.75 27.52 -21.06
C ALA A 450 17.56 26.07 -20.57
N SER A 451 16.35 25.50 -20.72
CA SER A 451 16.10 24.09 -20.43
C SER A 451 16.92 23.16 -21.35
N TYR A 452 17.07 23.51 -22.63
CA TYR A 452 17.85 22.70 -23.57
C TYR A 452 19.34 22.70 -23.24
N ALA A 453 19.93 23.81 -22.79
CA ALA A 453 21.34 23.84 -22.40
C ALA A 453 21.72 22.74 -21.38
N THR A 454 20.82 22.46 -20.42
CA THR A 454 20.98 21.37 -19.45
C THR A 454 20.92 19.98 -20.09
N ILE A 455 20.07 19.78 -21.11
CA ILE A 455 19.92 18.51 -21.84
C ILE A 455 21.12 18.31 -22.79
N GLY A 456 21.46 19.32 -23.59
CA GLY A 456 22.58 19.31 -24.52
C GLY A 456 23.91 19.05 -23.83
N ALA A 457 24.15 19.67 -22.66
CA ALA A 457 25.35 19.41 -21.85
C ALA A 457 25.47 17.96 -21.32
N ARG A 458 24.36 17.20 -21.28
CA ARG A 458 24.37 15.75 -21.03
C ARG A 458 24.54 14.97 -22.34
N LEU A 459 23.72 15.26 -23.36
CA LEU A 459 23.75 14.58 -24.65
C LEU A 459 25.12 14.69 -25.35
N ALA A 460 25.81 15.82 -25.25
CA ALA A 460 27.16 16.00 -25.78
C ALA A 460 28.18 14.97 -25.24
N LYS A 461 27.93 14.41 -24.05
CA LYS A 461 28.80 13.41 -23.40
C LYS A 461 28.46 11.96 -23.77
N VAL A 462 27.20 11.67 -24.09
CA VAL A 462 26.68 10.29 -24.25
C VAL A 462 26.11 9.97 -25.64
N ALA A 463 25.73 10.99 -26.41
CA ALA A 463 25.18 10.88 -27.76
C ALA A 463 25.39 12.18 -28.57
N PRO A 464 26.65 12.58 -28.86
CA PRO A 464 26.97 13.87 -29.50
C PRO A 464 26.42 14.04 -30.92
N GLU A 465 25.89 13.00 -31.56
CA GLU A 465 25.15 13.10 -32.82
C GLU A 465 23.68 13.49 -32.59
N ARG A 466 23.02 12.86 -31.60
CA ARG A 466 21.66 13.25 -31.18
C ARG A 466 21.63 14.65 -30.57
N GLU A 467 22.71 15.05 -29.88
CA GLU A 467 22.87 16.45 -29.44
C GLU A 467 22.83 17.40 -30.64
N ARG A 468 23.71 17.20 -31.62
CA ARG A 468 23.80 18.09 -32.79
C ARG A 468 22.51 18.13 -33.63
N GLU A 469 21.80 17.01 -33.79
CA GLU A 469 20.47 16.98 -34.43
C GLU A 469 19.48 17.89 -33.68
N ILE A 470 19.32 17.68 -32.38
CA ILE A 470 18.31 18.40 -31.58
C ILE A 470 18.70 19.86 -31.40
N ASN A 471 19.99 20.19 -31.26
CA ASN A 471 20.48 21.55 -31.15
C ASN A 471 20.16 22.40 -32.39
N VAL A 472 20.26 21.83 -33.60
CA VAL A 472 19.83 22.50 -34.84
C VAL A 472 18.31 22.76 -34.84
N LEU A 473 17.51 21.82 -34.35
CA LEU A 473 16.05 21.99 -34.22
C LEU A 473 15.67 23.02 -33.14
N VAL A 474 16.42 23.08 -32.03
CA VAL A 474 16.26 24.11 -30.99
C VAL A 474 16.64 25.47 -31.55
N ALA A 475 17.79 25.62 -32.21
CA ALA A 475 18.21 26.86 -32.85
C ALA A 475 17.18 27.38 -33.88
N ALA A 476 16.56 26.49 -34.65
CA ALA A 476 15.49 26.83 -35.59
C ALA A 476 14.19 27.32 -34.91
N VAL A 477 14.03 27.11 -33.59
CA VAL A 477 12.92 27.62 -32.77
C VAL A 477 13.35 28.80 -31.88
N THR A 478 14.63 28.92 -31.51
CA THR A 478 15.13 29.95 -30.57
C THR A 478 15.79 31.16 -31.22
N THR A 479 16.18 31.09 -32.49
CA THR A 479 16.78 32.23 -33.22
C THR A 479 15.78 33.39 -33.34
N ASP A 480 16.28 34.62 -33.25
CA ASP A 480 15.49 35.86 -33.27
C ASP A 480 14.30 35.84 -32.29
N GLU A 481 14.55 35.36 -31.06
CA GLU A 481 13.55 35.16 -30.00
C GLU A 481 12.33 34.30 -30.41
N GLY A 482 12.49 33.47 -31.45
CA GLY A 482 11.43 32.64 -32.01
C GLY A 482 10.45 33.40 -32.92
N ARG A 483 10.78 34.62 -33.35
CA ARG A 483 10.06 35.34 -34.43
C ARG A 483 10.19 34.58 -35.76
N ALA A 484 11.37 34.00 -36.01
CA ALA A 484 11.65 33.16 -37.18
C ALA A 484 11.10 31.71 -37.07
N ALA A 485 10.58 31.30 -35.91
CA ALA A 485 10.17 29.92 -35.65
C ALA A 485 8.86 29.55 -36.36
N THR A 486 8.95 28.84 -37.48
CA THR A 486 7.78 28.33 -38.23
C THR A 486 7.09 27.17 -37.50
N PRO A 487 5.79 26.91 -37.73
CA PRO A 487 5.09 25.75 -37.17
C PRO A 487 5.85 24.44 -37.44
N ALA A 488 6.31 24.23 -38.67
CA ALA A 488 7.08 23.04 -39.05
C ALA A 488 8.48 22.94 -38.40
N ALA A 489 9.03 24.00 -37.80
CA ALA A 489 10.20 23.91 -36.92
C ALA A 489 9.79 23.46 -35.51
N ILE A 490 8.72 24.04 -34.97
CA ILE A 490 8.16 23.70 -33.65
C ILE A 490 7.68 22.24 -33.62
N ASP A 491 7.04 21.74 -34.68
CA ASP A 491 6.61 20.36 -34.82
C ASP A 491 7.80 19.39 -34.84
N ARG A 492 8.80 19.63 -35.70
CA ARG A 492 10.00 18.76 -35.78
C ARG A 492 10.76 18.70 -34.45
N LEU A 493 10.83 19.81 -33.70
CA LEU A 493 11.42 19.82 -32.36
C LEU A 493 10.56 19.04 -31.35
N ALA A 494 9.23 19.17 -31.39
CA ALA A 494 8.32 18.40 -30.55
C ALA A 494 8.47 16.88 -30.78
N ASP A 495 8.59 16.47 -32.04
CA ASP A 495 8.79 15.08 -32.43
C ASP A 495 10.16 14.55 -32.01
N ALA A 496 11.23 15.33 -32.22
CA ALA A 496 12.59 14.95 -31.83
C ALA A 496 12.72 14.78 -30.30
N LEU A 497 12.13 15.69 -29.53
CA LEU A 497 12.10 15.57 -28.06
C LEU A 497 11.20 14.43 -27.58
N SER A 498 10.13 14.10 -28.30
CA SER A 498 9.28 12.95 -27.98
C SER A 498 9.97 11.61 -28.33
N ARG A 499 10.74 11.55 -29.42
CA ARG A 499 11.65 10.42 -29.70
C ARG A 499 12.70 10.29 -28.59
N LEU A 500 13.38 11.38 -28.23
CA LEU A 500 14.38 11.39 -27.16
C LEU A 500 13.80 10.94 -25.81
N ARG A 501 12.60 11.40 -25.44
CA ARG A 501 11.96 11.05 -24.17
C ARG A 501 11.61 9.56 -24.06
N ASN A 502 11.40 8.90 -25.19
CA ASN A 502 11.06 7.48 -25.28
C ASN A 502 12.30 6.57 -25.41
N ASP A 503 13.40 7.07 -26.00
CA ASP A 503 14.69 6.37 -26.13
C ASP A 503 15.84 7.30 -25.68
N LEU A 504 16.08 7.33 -24.37
CA LEU A 504 17.22 8.03 -23.80
C LEU A 504 18.49 7.17 -23.92
N PRO A 505 19.62 7.74 -24.37
CA PRO A 505 20.84 6.97 -24.60
C PRO A 505 21.45 6.44 -23.29
N PRO A 506 22.19 5.31 -23.31
CA PRO A 506 22.91 4.80 -22.15
C PRO A 506 23.77 5.89 -21.49
N GLY A 507 23.72 5.97 -20.15
CA GLY A 507 24.44 6.99 -19.39
C GLY A 507 23.78 8.39 -19.36
N TYR A 508 22.65 8.61 -20.02
CA TYR A 508 21.87 9.85 -19.83
C TYR A 508 21.38 9.97 -18.38
N PHE A 509 20.93 8.86 -17.81
CA PHE A 509 20.64 8.68 -16.39
C PHE A 509 21.96 8.40 -15.64
N PRO A 510 22.39 9.26 -14.70
CA PRO A 510 23.64 9.04 -13.99
C PRO A 510 23.55 7.81 -13.05
N PRO A 511 24.37 6.77 -13.25
CA PRO A 511 24.24 5.52 -12.49
C PRO A 511 24.53 5.72 -11.00
N GLU A 512 25.35 6.70 -10.63
CA GLU A 512 25.71 7.00 -9.25
C GLU A 512 24.53 7.52 -8.42
N LYS A 513 23.45 8.05 -9.02
CA LYS A 513 22.23 8.36 -8.26
C LYS A 513 21.56 7.11 -7.68
N LEU A 514 21.58 5.98 -8.41
CA LEU A 514 21.06 4.72 -7.88
C LEU A 514 21.96 4.18 -6.77
N LEU A 515 23.29 4.18 -6.99
CA LEU A 515 24.28 3.76 -5.99
C LEU A 515 24.12 4.56 -4.68
N ARG A 516 24.11 5.90 -4.77
CA ARG A 516 24.04 6.80 -3.61
C ARG A 516 22.70 6.73 -2.88
N ALA A 517 21.60 6.41 -3.56
CA ALA A 517 20.31 6.15 -2.93
C ALA A 517 20.33 4.84 -2.12
N ILE A 518 20.92 3.78 -2.66
CA ILE A 518 21.11 2.50 -1.96
C ILE A 518 22.06 2.68 -0.76
N GLU A 519 23.17 3.40 -0.92
CA GLU A 519 24.09 3.77 0.18
C GLU A 519 23.41 4.61 1.27
N ALA A 520 22.49 5.51 0.91
CA ALA A 520 21.73 6.30 1.89
C ALA A 520 20.76 5.44 2.70
N ALA A 521 19.99 4.57 2.04
CA ALA A 521 19.13 3.60 2.73
C ALA A 521 19.94 2.67 3.66
N ARG A 522 21.10 2.17 3.20
CA ARG A 522 22.03 1.33 3.98
C ARG A 522 22.53 1.96 5.28
N LYS A 523 22.59 3.29 5.41
CA LYS A 523 23.00 3.96 6.66
C LYS A 523 22.05 3.66 7.82
N ALA A 524 20.75 3.55 7.54
CA ALA A 524 19.71 3.19 8.49
C ALA A 524 19.75 1.70 8.90
N LYS A 525 20.55 0.88 8.20
CA LYS A 525 20.68 -0.59 8.38
C LYS A 525 19.34 -1.35 8.30
N PRO A 526 18.56 -1.18 7.22
CA PRO A 526 17.44 -2.07 6.93
C PRO A 526 17.92 -3.50 6.69
N ASP A 527 17.03 -4.48 6.83
CA ASP A 527 17.32 -5.90 6.55
C ASP A 527 17.53 -6.18 5.05
N GLY A 528 17.16 -5.23 4.19
CA GLY A 528 17.34 -5.32 2.75
C GLY A 528 17.00 -4.04 1.99
N ILE A 529 17.06 -4.14 0.67
CA ILE A 529 16.75 -3.08 -0.30
C ILE A 529 15.80 -3.67 -1.34
N VAL A 530 14.79 -2.91 -1.74
CA VAL A 530 13.84 -3.32 -2.79
C VAL A 530 13.70 -2.26 -3.88
N ILE A 531 13.85 -2.70 -5.13
CA ILE A 531 13.85 -1.81 -6.31
C ILE A 531 12.53 -1.88 -7.08
N PHE A 532 11.96 -0.70 -7.34
CA PHE A 532 10.73 -0.50 -8.11
C PHE A 532 11.04 0.19 -9.46
N SER A 533 11.13 -0.51 -10.59
CA SER A 533 10.97 -1.95 -10.84
C SER A 533 11.89 -2.37 -11.99
N ALA A 534 11.92 -3.66 -12.33
CA ALA A 534 12.76 -4.22 -13.39
C ALA A 534 12.55 -3.57 -14.77
N GLY A 535 11.32 -3.14 -15.08
CA GLY A 535 11.02 -2.39 -16.31
C GLY A 535 11.75 -1.05 -16.36
N ASN A 536 11.77 -0.34 -15.24
CA ASN A 536 12.40 0.98 -15.12
C ASN A 536 13.92 0.88 -15.28
N LEU A 537 14.57 -0.09 -14.64
CA LEU A 537 16.00 -0.39 -14.83
C LEU A 537 16.36 -0.68 -16.30
N THR A 538 15.44 -1.32 -17.04
CA THR A 538 15.61 -1.68 -18.45
C THR A 538 15.41 -0.48 -19.40
N ILE A 539 14.50 0.43 -19.06
CA ILE A 539 14.30 1.71 -19.76
C ILE A 539 15.49 2.64 -19.50
N GLU A 540 15.88 2.80 -18.24
CA GLU A 540 16.89 3.74 -17.75
C GLU A 540 18.34 3.25 -17.94
N LYS A 541 18.52 1.99 -18.38
CA LYS A 541 19.82 1.33 -18.63
C LYS A 541 20.68 1.14 -17.36
N LEU A 542 20.02 0.93 -16.22
CA LEU A 542 20.64 0.91 -14.89
C LEU A 542 20.98 -0.48 -14.35
N TRP A 543 20.72 -1.56 -15.08
CA TRP A 543 21.10 -2.92 -14.66
C TRP A 543 22.57 -3.05 -14.24
N PRO A 544 23.58 -2.53 -14.96
CA PRO A 544 24.98 -2.58 -14.52
C PRO A 544 25.27 -1.80 -13.23
N ALA A 545 24.48 -0.76 -12.94
CA ALA A 545 24.59 -0.01 -11.69
C ALA A 545 24.01 -0.79 -10.51
N LEU A 546 22.92 -1.54 -10.72
CA LEU A 546 22.37 -2.43 -9.70
C LEU A 546 23.27 -3.66 -9.46
N GLU A 547 23.79 -4.25 -10.54
CA GLU A 547 24.82 -5.31 -10.47
C GLU A 547 26.05 -4.86 -9.67
N ALA A 548 26.46 -3.59 -9.76
CA ALA A 548 27.53 -3.03 -8.94
C ALA A 548 27.11 -2.74 -7.49
N ALA A 549 25.88 -2.26 -7.25
CA ALA A 549 25.40 -1.91 -5.91
C ALA A 549 25.18 -3.12 -4.99
N PHE A 550 24.76 -4.24 -5.56
CA PHE A 550 24.41 -5.48 -4.85
C PHE A 550 25.53 -6.54 -4.91
N LYS A 551 26.74 -6.16 -5.36
CA LYS A 551 27.91 -7.05 -5.39
C LYS A 551 28.50 -7.24 -3.99
N GLU A 552 28.76 -8.49 -3.63
CA GLU A 552 29.51 -8.92 -2.44
C GLU A 552 31.03 -8.85 -2.66
#